data_AF-A0ABC8AHJ5-F1
#
_entry.id   AF-A0ABC8AHJ5-F1
#
_cell.length_a   1.000
_cell.length_b   1.000
_cell.length_c   1.000
_cell.angle_alpha   90.00
_cell.angle_beta   90.00
_cell.angle_gamma   90.00
#
_symmetry.space_group_name_H-M   'P 1'
#
loop_
_entity.id
_entity.type
_entity.pdbx_description
1 polymer ?
#
loop_
_entity_poly.entity_id
_entity_poly.type
_entity_poly.pdbx_seq_one_letter_code
_entity_poly.pdbx_strand_id
1 'polypeptide(L)'
;MAARNYAENNRQQFIIIDLLVKLDKKQNPLVMKPDDLPNHDFITFQRLSRRMMNDLHQILKRPLEQEGVDTDTLNLMKLHSLLSERPELISSVINEPSWEHIKILTYLTKTALNEKPMNVGIVPFRHWNSILKATCLSNIKITLDPPDQRVKDALVSAPSLNIPSRAHRA
;
A
#
# COMPACT_ATOMS: atom_id res chain seq x y z
N MET A 1 -11.29 -10.27 -15.00
CA MET A 1 -9.90 -10.37 -15.50
C MET A 1 -9.53 -9.04 -16.17
N ALA A 2 -9.29 -8.00 -15.36
CA ALA A 2 -9.09 -6.65 -15.90
C ALA A 2 -7.67 -6.43 -16.43
N ALA A 3 -6.65 -6.96 -15.73
CA ALA A 3 -5.26 -6.87 -16.14
C ALA A 3 -5.00 -7.63 -17.45
N ARG A 4 -5.59 -8.82 -17.60
CA ARG A 4 -5.59 -9.60 -18.84
C ARG A 4 -6.13 -8.81 -20.04
N ASN A 5 -7.36 -8.28 -19.92
CA ASN A 5 -7.98 -7.52 -21.00
C ASN A 5 -7.14 -6.29 -21.38
N TYR A 6 -6.53 -5.62 -20.40
CA TYR A 6 -5.65 -4.48 -20.66
C TYR A 6 -4.42 -4.88 -21.47
N ALA A 7 -3.71 -5.96 -21.10
CA ALA A 7 -2.51 -6.36 -21.82
C ALA A 7 -2.81 -6.88 -23.24
N GLU A 8 -3.89 -7.64 -23.42
CA GLU A 8 -4.35 -8.10 -24.73
C GLU A 8 -4.64 -6.88 -25.64
N ASN A 9 -5.33 -5.86 -25.12
CA ASN A 9 -5.65 -4.65 -25.87
C ASN A 9 -4.43 -3.79 -26.20
N ASN A 10 -3.39 -3.79 -25.35
CA ASN A 10 -2.21 -2.93 -25.51
C ASN A 10 -0.98 -3.69 -26.05
N ARG A 11 -1.15 -4.96 -26.46
CA ARG A 11 -0.09 -5.84 -27.00
C ARG A 11 1.18 -5.89 -26.14
N GLN A 12 1.02 -5.84 -24.83
CA GLN A 12 2.17 -5.81 -23.92
C GLN A 12 2.66 -7.23 -23.61
N GLN A 13 3.99 -7.42 -23.58
CA GLN A 13 4.63 -8.69 -23.28
C GLN A 13 5.08 -8.73 -21.81
N PHE A 14 4.21 -9.19 -20.91
CA PHE A 14 4.55 -9.48 -19.51
C PHE A 14 3.68 -10.58 -18.92
N ILE A 15 4.11 -11.13 -17.79
CA ILE A 15 3.34 -12.11 -17.01
C ILE A 15 2.28 -11.37 -16.20
N ILE A 16 1.02 -11.76 -16.39
CA ILE A 16 -0.11 -11.23 -15.62
C ILE A 16 -0.56 -12.27 -14.63
N ILE A 17 -0.59 -11.89 -13.36
CA ILE A 17 -1.10 -12.73 -12.29
C ILE A 17 -2.39 -12.09 -11.77
N ASP A 18 -3.53 -12.68 -12.12
CA ASP A 18 -4.83 -12.31 -11.57
C ASP A 18 -5.00 -12.96 -10.19
N LEU A 19 -5.16 -12.14 -9.16
CA LEU A 19 -5.42 -12.59 -7.79
C LEU A 19 -6.92 -12.55 -7.48
N LEU A 20 -7.44 -13.64 -6.91
CA LEU A 20 -8.73 -13.66 -6.24
C LEU A 20 -8.49 -13.57 -4.73
N VAL A 21 -8.97 -12.49 -4.11
CA VAL A 21 -8.77 -12.23 -2.69
C VAL A 21 -10.11 -12.23 -1.98
N LYS A 22 -10.19 -12.96 -0.86
CA LYS A 22 -11.37 -13.02 0.00
C LYS A 22 -11.43 -11.78 0.89
N LEU A 23 -12.54 -11.05 0.78
CA LEU A 23 -12.91 -9.99 1.71
C LEU A 23 -13.87 -10.56 2.77
N ASP A 24 -13.68 -10.14 4.02
CA ASP A 24 -14.62 -10.38 5.11
C ASP A 24 -15.70 -9.29 5.17
N LYS A 25 -15.38 -8.09 4.65
CA LYS A 25 -16.29 -6.94 4.63
C LYS A 25 -16.63 -6.54 3.20
N LYS A 26 -17.74 -5.83 3.03
CA LYS A 26 -18.12 -5.34 1.69
C LYS A 26 -17.17 -4.23 1.27
N GLN A 27 -16.93 -4.11 -0.03
CA GLN A 27 -16.26 -2.94 -0.60
C GLN A 27 -17.12 -1.69 -0.36
N ASN A 28 -16.49 -0.53 -0.12
CA ASN A 28 -17.20 0.74 -0.09
C ASN A 28 -17.40 1.25 -1.53
N PRO A 29 -18.63 1.34 -2.05
CA PRO A 29 -18.89 1.87 -3.38
C PRO A 29 -18.82 3.40 -3.43
N LEU A 30 -18.80 4.08 -2.28
CA LEU A 30 -18.84 5.53 -2.15
C LEU A 30 -17.47 6.09 -1.72
N VAL A 31 -17.43 7.40 -1.46
CA VAL A 31 -16.28 8.07 -0.87
C VAL A 31 -16.12 7.63 0.58
N MET A 32 -14.94 7.09 0.92
CA MET A 32 -14.59 6.57 2.24
C MET A 32 -14.39 7.69 3.25
N LYS A 33 -15.17 7.66 4.34
CA LYS A 33 -14.98 8.50 5.53
C LYS A 33 -14.22 7.73 6.63
N PRO A 34 -13.66 8.42 7.63
CA PRO A 34 -13.01 7.76 8.76
C PRO A 34 -13.92 6.76 9.47
N ASP A 35 -15.20 7.11 9.66
CA ASP A 35 -16.17 6.24 10.34
C ASP A 35 -16.53 4.97 9.54
N ASP A 36 -16.31 5.00 8.22
CA ASP A 36 -16.53 3.84 7.35
C ASP A 36 -15.35 2.86 7.42
N LEU A 37 -14.14 3.35 7.71
CA LEU A 37 -12.89 2.58 7.64
C LEU A 37 -12.95 1.26 8.43
N PRO A 38 -13.45 1.20 9.68
CA PRO A 38 -13.54 -0.05 10.43
C PRO A 38 -14.52 -1.05 9.82
N ASN A 39 -15.41 -0.65 8.92
CA ASN A 39 -16.44 -1.49 8.30
C ASN A 39 -16.07 -2.01 6.92
N HIS A 40 -14.84 -1.74 6.47
CA HIS A 40 -14.33 -2.16 5.16
C HIS A 40 -12.92 -2.74 5.30
N ASP A 41 -12.58 -3.66 4.41
CA ASP A 41 -11.26 -4.29 4.30
C ASP A 41 -10.65 -4.10 2.90
N PHE A 42 -11.32 -3.30 2.07
CA PHE A 42 -10.85 -2.82 0.78
C PHE A 42 -10.87 -1.30 0.79
N ILE A 43 -9.76 -0.69 0.39
CA ILE A 43 -9.65 0.77 0.26
C ILE A 43 -9.10 1.15 -1.11
N THR A 44 -9.58 2.28 -1.64
CA THR A 44 -9.03 2.89 -2.84
C THR A 44 -8.74 4.36 -2.60
N PHE A 45 -7.52 4.78 -2.92
CA PHE A 45 -7.06 6.15 -2.65
C PHE A 45 -7.84 7.16 -3.48
N GLN A 46 -8.32 6.76 -4.66
CA GLN A 46 -9.15 7.59 -5.53
C GLN A 46 -10.50 7.95 -4.92
N ARG A 47 -10.94 7.26 -3.86
CA ARG A 47 -12.23 7.50 -3.19
C ARG A 47 -12.08 7.84 -1.72
N LEU A 48 -10.96 8.42 -1.30
CA LEU A 48 -10.82 8.92 0.07
C LEU A 48 -11.51 10.28 0.22
N SER A 49 -12.25 10.45 1.32
CA SER A 49 -12.73 11.78 1.71
C SER A 49 -11.54 12.70 2.06
N ARG A 50 -11.77 14.01 2.05
CA ARG A 50 -10.76 14.98 2.48
C ARG A 50 -10.20 14.70 3.88
N ARG A 51 -11.04 14.22 4.80
CA ARG A 51 -10.60 13.82 6.16
C ARG A 51 -9.66 12.61 6.11
N MET A 52 -10.04 11.56 5.38
CA MET A 52 -9.16 10.40 5.16
C MET A 52 -7.83 10.78 4.47
N MET A 53 -7.86 11.75 3.54
CA MET A 53 -6.64 12.26 2.91
C MET A 53 -5.76 13.03 3.89
N ASN A 54 -6.34 13.75 4.86
CA ASN A 54 -5.57 14.36 5.94
C ASN A 54 -4.94 13.29 6.84
N ASP A 55 -5.68 12.24 7.18
CA ASP A 55 -5.17 11.14 8.01
C ASP A 55 -4.00 10.44 7.30
N LEU A 56 -4.15 10.18 5.99
CA LEU A 56 -3.07 9.67 5.15
C LEU A 56 -1.85 10.60 5.14
N HIS A 57 -2.06 11.91 5.06
CA HIS A 57 -0.97 12.88 5.16
C HIS A 57 -0.27 12.80 6.54
N GLN A 58 -1.01 12.68 7.63
CA GLN A 58 -0.43 12.55 8.98
C GLN A 58 0.40 11.27 9.14
N ILE A 59 -0.06 10.15 8.59
CA ILE A 59 0.69 8.88 8.57
C ILE A 59 2.04 9.06 7.85
N LEU A 60 2.03 9.81 6.74
CA LEU A 60 3.20 10.02 5.90
C LEU A 60 4.09 11.16 6.37
N LYS A 61 3.64 12.00 7.32
CA LYS A 61 4.40 13.16 7.80
C LYS A 61 5.75 12.74 8.38
N ARG A 62 5.75 11.82 9.35
CA ARG A 62 6.98 11.36 10.01
C ARG A 62 8.04 10.79 9.03
N PRO A 63 7.74 9.82 8.14
CA PRO A 63 8.74 9.29 7.23
C PRO A 63 9.26 10.35 6.25
N LEU A 64 8.42 11.29 5.81
CA LEU A 64 8.86 12.38 4.93
C LEU A 64 9.79 13.38 5.64
N GLU A 65 9.48 13.76 6.88
CA GLU A 65 10.32 14.66 7.67
C GLU A 65 11.68 14.04 8.01
N GLN A 66 11.73 12.72 8.25
CA GLN A 66 12.98 11.99 8.47
C GLN A 66 13.93 12.04 7.27
N GLU A 67 13.37 12.20 6.07
CA GLU A 67 14.12 12.38 4.82
C GLU A 67 14.40 13.86 4.50
N GLY A 68 14.03 14.78 5.39
CA GLY A 68 14.23 16.22 5.23
C GLY A 68 13.22 16.91 4.30
N VAL A 69 12.08 16.26 4.02
CA VAL A 69 10.99 16.87 3.25
C VAL A 69 10.16 17.77 4.15
N ASP A 70 9.95 19.02 3.72
CA ASP A 70 9.04 19.95 4.39
C ASP A 70 7.58 19.54 4.12
N THR A 71 6.95 18.96 5.12
CA THR A 71 5.58 18.44 5.04
C THR A 71 4.51 19.53 5.23
N ASP A 72 4.87 20.69 5.78
CA ASP A 72 3.91 21.78 6.02
C ASP A 72 3.51 22.48 4.70
N THR A 73 4.35 22.38 3.67
CA THR A 73 4.05 22.84 2.29
C THR A 73 3.36 21.78 1.43
N LEU A 74 3.21 20.55 1.92
CA LEU A 74 2.65 19.43 1.17
C LEU A 74 1.12 19.55 1.09
N ASN A 75 0.61 19.99 -0.06
CA ASN A 75 -0.82 20.06 -0.32
C ASN A 75 -1.42 18.66 -0.49
N LEU A 76 -2.60 18.41 0.09
CA LEU A 76 -3.40 17.18 -0.07
C LEU A 76 -3.60 16.78 -1.55
N MET A 77 -3.78 17.77 -2.44
CA MET A 77 -3.91 17.53 -3.88
C MET A 77 -2.66 16.90 -4.50
N LYS A 78 -1.48 17.16 -3.92
CA LYS A 78 -0.21 16.58 -4.34
C LYS A 78 0.05 15.21 -3.73
N LEU A 79 -0.74 14.76 -2.75
CA LEU A 79 -0.51 13.49 -2.07
C LEU A 79 -0.64 12.28 -3.01
N HIS A 80 -1.61 12.31 -3.92
CA HIS A 80 -1.71 11.28 -4.97
C HIS A 80 -0.51 11.29 -5.91
N SER A 81 0.01 12.47 -6.26
CA SER A 81 1.21 12.59 -7.09
C SER A 81 2.44 12.05 -6.37
N LEU A 82 2.59 12.39 -5.10
CA LEU A 82 3.69 11.93 -4.25
C LEU A 82 3.71 10.41 -4.19
N LEU A 83 2.60 9.77 -3.86
CA LEU A 83 2.49 8.31 -3.81
C LEU A 83 2.67 7.64 -5.17
N SER A 84 2.32 8.36 -6.24
CA SER A 84 2.54 7.87 -7.60
C SER A 84 4.02 7.83 -7.98
N GLU A 85 4.84 8.72 -7.42
CA GLU A 85 6.28 8.84 -7.69
C GLU A 85 7.12 8.10 -6.65
N ARG A 86 6.57 7.92 -5.44
CA ARG A 86 7.21 7.33 -4.27
C ARG A 86 6.39 6.17 -3.72
N PRO A 87 6.26 5.05 -4.46
CA PRO A 87 5.45 3.90 -4.05
C PRO A 87 5.96 3.24 -2.76
N GLU A 88 7.23 3.44 -2.39
CA GLU A 88 7.81 2.93 -1.14
C GLU A 88 7.11 3.48 0.12
N LEU A 89 6.53 4.68 0.05
CA LEU A 89 5.79 5.31 1.15
C LEU A 89 4.52 4.54 1.53
N ILE A 90 4.00 3.70 0.64
CA ILE A 90 2.83 2.87 0.91
C ILE A 90 3.10 1.86 2.04
N SER A 91 4.36 1.46 2.25
CA SER A 91 4.73 0.59 3.35
C SER A 91 4.35 1.20 4.72
N SER A 92 4.57 2.50 4.91
CA SER A 92 4.16 3.23 6.12
C SER A 92 2.65 3.19 6.33
N VAL A 93 1.88 3.30 5.25
CA VAL A 93 0.42 3.26 5.29
C VAL A 93 -0.11 1.87 5.63
N ILE A 94 0.46 0.82 5.03
CA ILE A 94 0.08 -0.57 5.28
C ILE A 94 0.42 -1.03 6.71
N ASN A 95 1.37 -0.36 7.35
CA ASN A 95 1.82 -0.64 8.71
C ASN A 95 1.15 0.24 9.77
N GLU A 96 0.27 1.15 9.37
CA GLU A 96 -0.48 1.97 10.31
C GLU A 96 -1.49 1.11 11.08
N PRO A 97 -1.50 1.15 12.43
CA PRO A 97 -2.40 0.30 13.25
C PRO A 97 -3.88 0.48 12.92
N SER A 98 -4.32 1.71 12.63
CA SER A 98 -5.72 1.99 12.30
C SER A 98 -6.16 1.40 10.95
N TRP A 99 -5.22 0.91 10.14
CA TRP A 99 -5.44 0.35 8.81
C TRP A 99 -5.08 -1.14 8.75
N GLU A 100 -4.71 -1.76 9.87
CA GLU A 100 -4.20 -3.13 9.89
C GLU A 100 -5.21 -4.16 9.35
N HIS A 101 -6.51 -3.93 9.54
CA HIS A 101 -7.57 -4.81 9.05
C HIS A 101 -7.82 -4.72 7.53
N ILE A 102 -7.18 -3.77 6.84
CA ILE A 102 -7.32 -3.58 5.39
C ILE A 102 -6.55 -4.69 4.65
N LYS A 103 -7.29 -5.53 3.92
CA LYS A 103 -6.76 -6.65 3.13
C LYS A 103 -6.26 -6.24 1.76
N ILE A 104 -6.88 -5.22 1.17
CA ILE A 104 -6.52 -4.73 -0.17
C ILE A 104 -6.52 -3.21 -0.16
N LEU A 105 -5.42 -2.63 -0.64
CA LEU A 105 -5.26 -1.20 -0.85
C LEU A 105 -4.98 -0.93 -2.32
N THR A 106 -5.67 0.04 -2.91
CA THR A 106 -5.45 0.44 -4.30
C THR A 106 -5.09 1.91 -4.42
N TYR A 107 -4.10 2.23 -5.25
CA TYR A 107 -3.61 3.58 -5.49
C TYR A 107 -3.03 3.71 -6.90
N LEU A 108 -2.93 4.95 -7.40
CA LEU A 108 -2.29 5.22 -8.68
C LEU A 108 -0.77 5.32 -8.49
N THR A 109 -0.01 4.64 -9.34
CA THR A 109 1.44 4.79 -9.38
C THR A 109 2.03 4.58 -10.77
N LYS A 110 3.16 5.24 -11.03
CA LYS A 110 3.95 5.00 -12.25
C LYS A 110 4.65 3.65 -12.06
N THR A 111 4.50 2.77 -13.04
CA THR A 111 5.15 1.46 -13.00
C THR A 111 6.25 1.44 -14.05
N ALA A 112 7.24 0.55 -13.89
CA ALA A 112 8.23 0.32 -14.94
C ALA A 112 7.60 -0.16 -16.27
N LEU A 113 6.33 -0.60 -16.24
CA LEU A 113 5.59 -1.11 -17.40
C LEU A 113 4.90 -0.01 -18.21
N ASN A 114 4.66 1.16 -17.62
CA ASN A 114 3.89 2.24 -18.25
C ASN A 114 4.24 3.61 -17.65
N GLU A 115 4.52 4.58 -18.54
CA GLU A 115 4.73 5.98 -18.17
C GLU A 115 3.46 6.63 -17.59
N LYS A 116 2.28 6.17 -18.03
CA LYS A 116 1.00 6.62 -17.46
C LYS A 116 0.76 5.93 -16.11
N PRO A 117 0.40 6.68 -15.05
CA PRO A 117 0.05 6.08 -13.77
C PRO A 117 -1.05 5.02 -13.92
N MET A 118 -0.82 3.85 -13.32
CA MET A 118 -1.76 2.73 -13.32
C MET A 118 -2.31 2.52 -11.91
N ASN A 119 -3.54 2.02 -11.82
CA ASN A 119 -4.11 1.63 -10.54
C ASN A 119 -3.50 0.30 -10.11
N VAL A 120 -2.73 0.33 -9.04
CA VAL A 120 -2.05 -0.83 -8.45
C VAL A 120 -2.79 -1.23 -7.19
N GLY A 121 -3.02 -2.54 -7.05
CA GLY A 121 -3.56 -3.15 -5.83
C GLY A 121 -2.46 -3.87 -5.06
N ILE A 122 -2.43 -3.67 -3.74
CA ILE A 122 -1.52 -4.35 -2.83
C ILE A 122 -2.35 -5.20 -1.87
N VAL A 123 -1.89 -6.43 -1.67
CA VAL A 123 -2.30 -7.31 -0.57
C VAL A 123 -1.16 -7.32 0.45
N PRO A 124 -1.32 -6.69 1.63
CA PRO A 124 -0.31 -6.75 2.67
C PRO A 124 0.04 -8.19 3.06
N PHE A 125 1.31 -8.48 3.34
CA PHE A 125 1.75 -9.84 3.70
C PHE A 125 1.02 -10.43 4.90
N ARG A 126 0.59 -9.61 5.86
CA ARG A 126 -0.24 -10.06 6.99
C ARG A 126 -1.55 -10.73 6.54
N HIS A 127 -2.05 -10.36 5.36
CA HIS A 127 -3.30 -10.86 4.77
C HIS A 127 -3.08 -11.88 3.65
N TRP A 128 -1.88 -12.46 3.53
CA TRP A 128 -1.53 -13.45 2.51
C TRP A 128 -2.55 -14.58 2.38
N ASN A 129 -3.03 -15.09 3.52
CA ASN A 129 -4.03 -16.17 3.59
C ASN A 129 -5.41 -15.78 3.02
N SER A 130 -5.63 -14.50 2.72
CA SER A 130 -6.85 -14.06 2.03
C SER A 130 -6.77 -14.27 0.52
N ILE A 131 -5.60 -14.55 -0.06
CA ILE A 131 -5.45 -14.88 -1.48
C ILE A 131 -5.95 -16.31 -1.71
N LEU A 132 -7.09 -16.45 -2.38
CA LEU A 132 -7.72 -17.74 -2.68
C LEU A 132 -7.17 -18.38 -3.95
N LYS A 133 -6.73 -17.57 -4.92
CA LYS A 133 -6.28 -18.05 -6.23
C LYS A 133 -5.36 -17.03 -6.88
N ALA A 134 -4.32 -17.51 -7.55
CA ALA A 134 -3.50 -16.75 -8.49
C ALA A 134 -3.54 -17.43 -9.86
N THR A 135 -3.86 -16.67 -10.91
CA THR A 135 -4.04 -17.22 -12.27
C THR A 135 -3.19 -16.45 -13.28
N CYS A 136 -2.43 -17.17 -14.11
CA CYS A 136 -1.68 -16.58 -15.21
C CYS A 136 -2.51 -16.47 -16.49
N LEU A 137 -2.09 -15.61 -17.43
CA LEU A 137 -2.66 -15.45 -18.77
C LEU A 137 -2.84 -16.78 -19.53
N SER A 138 -1.97 -17.75 -19.27
CA SER A 138 -1.99 -19.11 -19.85
C SER A 138 -2.95 -20.08 -19.15
N ASN A 139 -3.86 -19.60 -18.30
CA ASN A 139 -4.72 -20.41 -17.40
C ASN A 139 -3.93 -21.34 -16.45
N ILE A 140 -2.61 -21.14 -16.35
CA ILE A 140 -1.77 -21.84 -15.38
C ILE A 140 -2.13 -21.31 -13.99
N LYS A 141 -2.51 -22.21 -13.08
CA LYS A 141 -2.62 -21.89 -11.66
C LYS A 141 -1.22 -21.72 -11.10
N ILE A 142 -0.92 -20.56 -10.56
CA ILE A 142 0.36 -20.27 -9.91
C ILE A 142 0.15 -20.51 -8.41
N THR A 143 1.03 -21.30 -7.79
CA THR A 143 1.12 -21.34 -6.34
C THR A 143 2.00 -20.18 -5.90
N LEU A 144 1.50 -19.38 -4.95
CA LEU A 144 2.28 -18.33 -4.32
C LEU A 144 2.76 -18.83 -2.97
N ASP A 145 4.07 -18.90 -2.78
CA ASP A 145 4.65 -19.26 -1.49
C ASP A 145 4.52 -18.10 -0.51
N PRO A 146 4.11 -18.34 0.75
CA PRO A 146 4.02 -17.30 1.76
C PRO A 146 5.40 -16.64 1.96
N PRO A 147 5.45 -15.33 2.22
CA PRO A 147 6.71 -14.65 2.49
C PRO A 147 7.40 -15.29 3.72
N ASP A 148 8.71 -15.54 3.61
CA ASP A 148 9.52 -16.14 4.67
C ASP A 148 9.27 -15.44 6.01
N GLN A 149 9.07 -16.21 7.09
CA GLN A 149 8.89 -15.71 8.45
C GLN A 149 9.95 -14.65 8.86
N ARG A 150 11.14 -14.67 8.26
CA ARG A 150 12.24 -13.72 8.53
C ARG A 150 11.88 -12.26 8.28
N VAL A 151 10.91 -11.97 7.39
CA VAL A 151 10.45 -10.60 7.14
C VAL A 151 9.56 -10.10 8.29
N LYS A 152 8.86 -10.98 9.01
CA LYS A 152 8.11 -10.60 10.22
C LYS A 152 9.05 -10.18 11.36
N ASP A 153 10.19 -10.84 11.49
CA ASP A 153 11.16 -10.55 12.57
C ASP A 153 11.97 -9.26 12.32
N ALA A 154 12.19 -8.90 11.06
CA ALA A 154 12.89 -7.66 10.69
C ALA A 154 12.11 -6.38 11.04
N LEU A 155 10.77 -6.43 11.07
CA LEU A 155 9.91 -5.30 11.48
C LEU A 155 9.78 -5.16 13.00
N VAL A 156 9.99 -6.22 13.76
CA VAL A 156 9.91 -6.22 15.24
C VAL A 156 11.24 -5.86 15.89
N SER A 157 12.35 -6.02 15.16
CA SER A 157 13.72 -5.93 15.71
C SER A 157 14.46 -4.62 15.40
N ALA A 158 13.77 -3.51 15.13
CA ALA A 158 14.44 -2.21 15.10
C ALA A 158 14.97 -1.90 16.51
N PRO A 159 16.29 -1.86 16.74
CA PRO A 159 16.83 -1.66 18.07
C PRO A 159 16.61 -0.21 18.48
N SER A 160 16.02 0.00 19.65
CA SER A 160 16.08 1.26 20.37
C SER A 160 17.54 1.65 20.55
N LEU A 161 17.97 2.69 19.82
CA LEU A 161 19.28 3.31 20.00
C LEU A 161 19.33 3.92 21.41
N ASN A 162 19.88 3.14 22.35
CA ASN A 162 20.38 3.64 23.62
C ASN A 162 21.52 4.63 23.33
N ILE A 163 21.24 5.92 23.44
CA ILE A 163 22.26 6.97 23.39
C ILE A 163 22.98 6.97 24.74
N PRO A 164 24.30 6.69 24.79
CA PRO A 164 25.04 6.82 26.05
C PRO A 164 25.25 8.31 26.35
N SER A 165 24.77 8.75 27.52
CA SER A 165 25.06 10.08 28.06
C SER A 165 26.57 10.21 28.31
N ARG A 166 27.25 10.99 27.47
CA ARG A 166 28.65 11.34 27.71
C ARG A 166 28.70 12.59 28.58
N ALA A 167 28.98 12.39 29.87
CA ALA A 167 29.33 13.43 30.81
C ALA A 167 30.63 14.12 30.36
N HIS A 168 30.58 15.44 30.15
CA HIS A 168 31.78 16.27 30.13
C HIS A 168 31.99 16.84 31.53
N ARG A 169 33.01 16.31 32.21
CA ARG A 169 33.70 16.94 33.33
C ARG A 169 35.01 17.51 32.81
N ALA A 170 35.45 18.59 33.48
CA ALA A 170 36.67 19.37 33.34
C ALA A 170 36.56 20.56 32.39
#